data_AF-A0A7X8DFS7-F1
#
_entry.id   AF-A0A7X8DFS7-F1
#
_cell.length_a   1.000
_cell.length_b   1.000
_cell.length_c   1.000
_cell.angle_alpha   90.00
_cell.angle_beta   90.00
_cell.angle_gamma   90.00
#
_symmetry.space_group_name_H-M   'P 1'
#
loop_
_entity.id
_entity.type
_entity.pdbx_description
1 polymer ?
#
loop_
_entity_poly.entity_id
_entity_poly.type
_entity_poly.pdbx_seq_one_letter_code
_entity_poly.pdbx_strand_id
1 'polypeptide(L)'
;MSVPSQFLYTEPTAVKCLEIKVPVVIEAVDIEQVVDSTVTLPELAIKIDHITASVRDLKGTPVFVDQLSSGDIVLVPTKSTEREVWAKKVIISGVIHKQIFYVNKHNEVRHFSEDVRFSKMQELREMKKVKNRSDVFIQFHNIDVDVNWELQRACRLHQTAVIQLTAKLVEDQQIYVQTCPSPKVCPPGNRLRDGGLEHWADPFHPVFWGSSNVQQTTFTHSGSFAAELGALNPVLPGSLFQMVSHGIVGGRQYRLTFWVAEDVLGQNGNFSLNAEVVFFDQSGVQVGIGSQTLSSASIPDGAYTQVQLTTPVTDANVASAMVRFSFVPAAGNTNTAKIDDVVLECVPLSNL
;
A
#
# COMPACT_ATOMS: atom_id res chain seq x y z
N MET A 1 6.28 6.12 13.35
CA MET A 1 6.76 5.10 12.39
C MET A 1 6.43 3.74 12.98
N SER A 2 5.69 2.90 12.26
CA SER A 2 5.45 1.51 12.65
C SER A 2 6.78 0.78 12.73
N VAL A 3 7.05 0.07 13.83
CA VAL A 3 8.26 -0.73 13.98
C VAL A 3 8.25 -1.82 12.89
N PRO A 4 9.34 -2.03 12.12
CA PRO A 4 9.40 -3.11 11.17
C PRO A 4 9.28 -4.46 11.90
N SER A 5 8.25 -5.24 11.56
CA SER A 5 8.06 -6.59 12.10
C SER A 5 9.02 -7.56 11.41
N GLN A 6 9.85 -8.26 12.19
CA GLN A 6 10.76 -9.28 11.71
C GLN A 6 10.20 -10.67 12.00
N PHE A 7 10.26 -11.58 11.04
CA PHE A 7 9.89 -12.98 11.21
C PHE A 7 10.99 -13.88 10.63
N LEU A 8 11.33 -14.96 11.35
CA LEU A 8 12.28 -15.96 10.90
C LEU A 8 11.54 -16.99 10.04
N TYR A 9 11.99 -17.24 8.81
CA TYR A 9 11.42 -18.25 7.91
C TYR A 9 12.50 -19.28 7.56
N THR A 10 12.28 -20.55 7.91
CA THR A 10 13.31 -21.62 7.88
C THR A 10 12.99 -22.78 6.93
N GLU A 11 12.01 -22.65 6.02
CA GLU A 11 11.66 -23.74 5.09
C GLU A 11 12.46 -23.67 3.76
N PRO A 12 12.79 -24.83 3.14
CA PRO A 12 13.51 -24.90 1.86
C PRO A 12 12.54 -24.65 0.70
N THR A 13 11.97 -23.45 0.60
CA THR A 13 11.12 -23.06 -0.53
C THR A 13 11.91 -22.16 -1.48
N ALA A 14 11.59 -22.22 -2.78
CA ALA A 14 12.07 -21.25 -3.76
C ALA A 14 11.78 -19.83 -3.26
N VAL A 15 12.82 -19.00 -3.12
CA VAL A 15 12.69 -17.64 -2.62
C VAL A 15 12.18 -16.73 -3.73
N LYS A 16 11.10 -15.99 -3.46
CA LYS A 16 10.65 -14.92 -4.35
C LYS A 16 11.44 -13.66 -4.03
N CYS A 17 12.34 -13.30 -4.94
CA CYS A 17 13.05 -12.03 -4.90
C CYS A 17 12.26 -10.97 -5.67
N LEU A 18 12.13 -9.78 -5.10
CA LEU A 18 11.59 -8.61 -5.77
C LEU A 18 12.71 -7.58 -5.90
N GLU A 19 12.90 -7.04 -7.09
CA GLU A 19 13.73 -5.85 -7.27
C GLU A 19 12.94 -4.63 -6.83
N ILE A 20 13.51 -3.86 -5.89
CA ILE A 20 12.91 -2.62 -5.40
C ILE A 20 13.91 -1.48 -5.50
N LYS A 21 13.39 -0.27 -5.70
CA LYS A 21 14.17 0.97 -5.62
C LYS A 21 13.92 1.60 -4.25
N VAL A 22 14.97 1.77 -3.45
CA VAL A 22 14.87 2.35 -2.10
C VAL A 22 15.89 3.47 -1.88
N PRO A 23 15.50 4.56 -1.18
CA PRO A 23 16.44 5.59 -0.77
C PRO A 23 17.26 5.09 0.43
N VAL A 24 18.56 4.90 0.24
CA VAL A 24 19.48 4.47 1.29
C VAL A 24 20.24 5.68 1.83
N VAL A 25 20.13 5.93 3.14
CA VAL A 25 20.90 6.98 3.81
C VAL A 25 22.35 6.50 3.96
N ILE A 26 23.27 7.18 3.30
CA ILE A 26 24.71 6.88 3.36
C ILE A 26 25.32 7.49 4.61
N GLU A 27 25.03 8.77 4.86
CA GLU A 27 25.50 9.49 6.04
C GLU A 27 24.55 10.63 6.40
N ALA A 28 24.51 10.98 7.68
CA ALA A 28 23.77 12.13 8.20
C ALA A 28 24.74 13.05 8.94
N VAL A 29 24.65 14.34 8.68
CA VAL A 29 25.49 15.37 9.32
C VAL A 29 24.60 16.48 9.84
N ASP A 30 24.81 16.86 11.09
CA ASP A 30 24.18 18.02 11.70
C ASP A 30 24.99 19.28 11.33
N ILE A 31 24.28 20.32 10.92
CA ILE A 31 24.85 21.54 10.38
C ILE A 31 24.32 22.72 11.17
N GLU A 32 25.26 23.50 11.70
CA GLU A 32 24.99 24.80 12.31
C GLU A 32 25.58 25.92 11.45
N GLN A 33 24.79 26.92 11.06
CA GLN A 33 25.25 28.07 10.28
C GLN A 33 24.80 29.36 10.95
N VAL A 34 25.77 30.22 11.28
CA VAL A 34 25.52 31.57 11.80
C VAL A 34 25.52 32.58 10.66
N VAL A 35 24.52 33.44 10.61
CA VAL A 35 24.38 34.49 9.58
C VAL A 35 24.10 35.82 10.27
N ASP A 36 25.10 36.70 10.21
CA ASP A 36 24.95 38.07 10.68
C ASP A 36 24.41 38.98 9.58
N SER A 37 23.43 39.81 9.94
CA SER A 37 22.83 40.77 9.03
C SER A 37 22.52 42.08 9.75
N THR A 38 22.50 43.18 9.01
CA THR A 38 22.08 44.49 9.52
C THR A 38 21.13 45.10 8.52
N VAL A 39 19.94 45.45 8.99
CA VAL A 39 18.88 46.00 8.15
C VAL A 39 18.47 47.38 8.64
N THR A 40 18.09 48.23 7.69
CA THR A 40 17.51 49.53 8.00
C THR A 40 15.99 49.42 7.90
N LEU A 41 15.29 49.68 9.00
CA LEU A 41 13.84 49.66 9.06
C LEU A 41 13.25 50.81 8.22
N PRO A 42 12.09 50.59 7.55
CA PRO A 42 11.43 51.63 6.75
C PRO A 42 11.03 52.88 7.55
N GLU A 43 10.77 52.69 8.85
CA GLU A 43 10.38 53.74 9.78
C GLU A 43 11.23 53.70 11.06
N LEU A 44 11.20 54.78 11.83
CA LEU A 44 11.81 54.81 13.15
C LEU A 44 11.01 53.92 14.11
N ALA A 45 11.68 52.93 14.68
CA ALA A 45 11.20 52.04 15.72
C ALA A 45 11.65 52.50 17.11
N ILE A 46 10.75 52.36 18.08
CA ILE A 46 11.04 52.49 19.51
C ILE A 46 11.65 51.18 20.03
N LYS A 47 11.08 50.04 19.62
CA LYS A 47 11.55 48.70 19.99
C LYS A 47 11.19 47.68 18.91
N ILE A 48 11.93 46.58 18.91
CA ILE A 48 11.52 45.34 18.22
C ILE A 48 10.65 44.53 19.17
N ASP A 49 9.53 44.02 18.67
CA ASP A 49 8.65 43.15 19.45
C ASP A 49 9.12 41.71 19.36
N HIS A 50 9.15 41.15 18.14
CA HIS A 50 9.71 39.84 17.86
C HIS A 50 10.09 39.72 16.38
N ILE A 51 10.92 38.72 16.06
CA ILE A 51 11.25 38.35 14.68
C ILE A 51 10.83 36.90 14.48
N THR A 52 10.02 36.63 13.46
CA THR A 52 9.73 35.25 13.04
C THR A 52 10.60 34.91 11.83
N ALA A 53 11.29 33.77 11.85
CA ALA A 53 12.13 33.34 10.76
C ALA A 53 11.73 31.94 10.26
N SER A 54 11.98 31.70 8.98
CA SER A 54 11.84 30.39 8.35
C SER A 54 12.89 30.22 7.27
N VAL A 55 13.35 28.99 7.05
CA VAL A 55 14.26 28.67 5.95
C VAL A 55 13.45 28.29 4.72
N ARG A 56 13.74 28.94 3.59
CA ARG A 56 13.14 28.70 2.28
C ARG A 56 14.20 28.31 1.25
N ASP A 57 13.76 27.70 0.16
CA ASP A 57 14.59 27.34 -0.99
C ASP A 57 15.87 26.56 -0.64
N LEU A 58 15.78 25.71 0.39
CA LEU A 58 16.91 24.94 0.88
C LEU A 58 17.32 23.89 -0.17
N LYS A 59 18.57 23.97 -0.61
CA LYS A 59 19.17 23.10 -1.62
C LYS A 59 20.47 22.52 -1.11
N GLY A 60 20.68 21.23 -1.38
CA GLY A 60 21.91 20.51 -1.08
C GLY A 60 22.57 20.01 -2.36
N THR A 61 23.87 20.20 -2.49
CA THR A 61 24.67 19.68 -3.60
C THR A 61 25.83 18.87 -3.05
N PRO A 62 25.86 17.54 -3.28
CA PRO A 62 26.99 16.71 -2.91
C PRO A 62 28.22 17.05 -3.77
N VAL A 63 29.38 17.08 -3.13
CA VAL A 63 30.69 17.26 -3.77
C VAL A 63 31.38 15.92 -3.85
N PHE A 64 31.64 15.49 -5.08
CA PHE A 64 32.26 14.21 -5.39
C PHE A 64 33.74 14.37 -5.70
N VAL A 65 34.53 13.43 -5.19
CA VAL A 65 35.96 13.28 -5.45
C VAL A 65 36.23 11.87 -5.97
N ASP A 66 37.32 11.73 -6.70
CA ASP A 66 37.88 10.45 -7.12
C ASP A 66 39.26 10.28 -6.47
N GLN A 67 39.61 9.04 -6.16
CA GLN A 67 40.92 8.71 -5.61
C GLN A 67 41.72 8.02 -6.70
N LEU A 68 42.77 8.69 -7.18
CA LEU A 68 43.67 8.11 -8.16
C LEU A 68 44.45 6.93 -7.57
N SER A 69 44.95 6.06 -8.44
CA SER A 69 45.83 4.94 -8.04
C SER A 69 47.13 5.39 -7.35
N SER A 70 47.52 6.67 -7.50
CA SER A 70 48.63 7.30 -6.75
C SER A 70 48.28 7.63 -5.29
N GLY A 71 47.00 7.54 -4.90
CA GLY A 71 46.48 7.99 -3.61
C GLY A 71 46.01 9.44 -3.58
N ASP A 72 46.24 10.20 -4.66
CA ASP A 72 45.82 11.60 -4.77
C ASP A 72 44.30 11.74 -4.95
N ILE A 73 43.71 12.75 -4.32
CA ILE A 73 42.27 13.04 -4.38
C ILE A 73 42.03 14.15 -5.40
N VAL A 74 41.21 13.87 -6.42
CA VAL A 74 40.90 14.81 -7.49
C VAL A 74 39.40 15.09 -7.53
N LEU A 75 39.02 16.35 -7.78
CA LEU A 75 37.63 16.74 -7.98
C LEU A 75 37.09 16.15 -9.29
N VAL A 76 35.95 15.47 -9.24
CA VAL A 76 35.33 14.89 -10.44
C VAL A 76 34.49 15.94 -11.15
N PRO A 77 34.80 16.30 -12.41
CA PRO A 77 33.99 17.23 -13.19
C PRO A 77 32.53 16.77 -13.32
N THR A 78 31.60 17.70 -13.46
CA THR A 78 30.14 17.47 -13.54
C THR A 78 29.67 16.61 -14.71
N LYS A 79 30.55 16.25 -15.67
CA LYS A 79 30.21 15.52 -16.89
C LYS A 79 30.83 14.12 -17.04
N SER A 80 31.48 13.59 -16.01
CA SER A 80 32.04 12.23 -16.09
C SER A 80 30.94 11.19 -15.86
N THR A 81 30.74 10.31 -16.85
CA THR A 81 29.83 9.16 -16.81
C THR A 81 30.40 8.03 -15.95
N GLU A 82 29.51 7.39 -15.17
CA GLU A 82 29.59 6.02 -14.65
C GLU A 82 30.96 5.56 -14.11
N ARG A 83 31.43 6.21 -13.04
CA ARG A 83 32.51 5.67 -12.20
C ARG A 83 32.07 5.64 -10.75
N GLU A 84 32.62 4.69 -10.00
CA GLU A 84 32.55 4.73 -8.54
C GLU A 84 33.16 6.05 -8.07
N VAL A 85 32.40 6.87 -7.36
CA VAL A 85 32.85 8.17 -6.84
C VAL A 85 32.68 8.22 -5.33
N TRP A 86 33.39 9.14 -4.71
CA TRP A 86 33.35 9.35 -3.28
C TRP A 86 32.72 10.69 -2.96
N ALA A 87 31.67 10.72 -2.15
CA ALA A 87 31.15 11.95 -1.60
C ALA A 87 32.03 12.38 -0.43
N LYS A 88 32.49 13.63 -0.42
CA LYS A 88 33.34 14.17 0.67
C LYS A 88 32.74 15.38 1.37
N LYS A 89 32.02 16.22 0.64
CA LYS A 89 31.42 17.44 1.18
C LYS A 89 30.01 17.61 0.68
N VAL A 90 29.21 18.40 1.40
CA VAL A 90 27.88 18.83 0.97
C VAL A 90 27.84 20.34 1.02
N ILE A 91 27.45 20.96 -0.09
CA ILE A 91 27.17 22.40 -0.14
C ILE A 91 25.69 22.56 0.13
N ILE A 92 25.35 23.28 1.20
CA ILE A 92 23.97 23.65 1.51
C ILE A 92 23.78 25.14 1.21
N SER A 93 22.62 25.50 0.68
CA SER A 93 22.26 26.90 0.42
C SER A 93 20.77 27.11 0.55
N GLY A 94 20.36 28.32 0.93
CA GLY A 94 18.95 28.65 1.09
C GLY A 94 18.75 30.13 1.38
N VAL A 95 17.51 30.48 1.75
CA VAL A 95 17.09 31.83 2.11
C VAL A 95 16.47 31.80 3.50
N ILE A 96 16.98 32.62 4.42
CA ILE A 96 16.30 32.94 5.67
C ILE A 96 15.26 34.01 5.36
N HIS A 97 13.99 33.64 5.38
CA HIS A 97 12.89 34.58 5.28
C HIS A 97 12.47 35.03 6.69
N LYS A 98 12.67 36.31 6.98
CA LYS A 98 12.39 36.92 8.28
C LYS A 98 11.21 37.89 8.15
N GLN A 99 10.34 37.88 9.16
CA GLN A 99 9.34 38.91 9.38
C GLN A 99 9.66 39.61 10.70
N ILE A 100 9.94 40.90 10.62
CA ILE A 100 10.36 41.72 11.76
C ILE A 100 9.18 42.55 12.21
N PHE A 101 8.70 42.33 13.43
CA PHE A 101 7.63 43.11 14.05
C PHE A 101 8.22 44.15 14.99
N TYR A 102 7.81 45.41 14.84
CA TYR A 102 8.36 46.52 15.61
C TYR A 102 7.28 47.56 15.93
N VAL A 103 7.55 48.37 16.97
CA VAL A 103 6.67 49.47 17.38
C VAL A 103 7.26 50.79 16.87
N ASN A 104 6.51 51.53 16.06
CA ASN A 104 6.97 52.82 15.52
C ASN A 104 6.83 53.96 16.54
N LYS A 105 7.28 55.17 16.16
CA LYS A 105 7.19 56.37 17.01
C LYS A 105 5.76 56.80 17.41
N HIS A 106 4.73 56.26 16.75
CA HIS A 106 3.31 56.53 17.05
C HIS A 106 2.66 55.43 17.89
N ASN A 107 3.45 54.51 18.46
CA ASN A 107 3.00 53.32 19.19
C ASN A 107 2.15 52.34 18.35
N GLU A 108 2.35 52.33 17.03
CA GLU A 108 1.70 51.38 16.13
C GLU A 108 2.60 50.16 15.89
N VAL A 109 2.02 48.97 15.86
CA VAL A 109 2.72 47.75 15.45
C VAL A 109 2.83 47.73 13.93
N ARG A 110 4.06 47.63 13.44
CA ARG A 110 4.40 47.52 12.01
C ARG A 110 5.19 46.24 11.78
N HIS A 111 5.25 45.81 10.53
CA HIS A 111 6.05 44.67 10.13
C HIS A 111 6.83 44.95 8.85
N PHE A 112 7.96 44.28 8.68
CA PHE A 112 8.80 44.35 7.49
C PHE A 112 9.43 42.98 7.21
N SER A 113 9.41 42.55 5.95
CA SER A 113 9.97 41.28 5.51
C SER A 113 11.39 41.45 4.98
N GLU A 114 12.27 40.51 5.31
CA GLU A 114 13.65 40.49 4.85
C GLU A 114 14.07 39.08 4.45
N ASP A 115 14.75 38.96 3.31
CA ASP A 115 15.33 37.71 2.83
C ASP A 115 16.85 37.77 2.88
N VAL A 116 17.47 36.83 3.61
CA VAL A 116 18.93 36.72 3.70
C VAL A 116 19.39 35.38 3.15
N ARG A 117 20.18 35.41 2.09
CA ARG A 117 20.75 34.20 1.48
C ARG A 117 21.91 33.69 2.31
N PHE A 118 22.01 32.37 2.44
CA PHE A 118 23.15 31.72 3.07
C PHE A 118 23.65 30.54 2.23
N SER A 119 24.93 30.21 2.43
CA SER A 119 25.56 29.02 1.86
C SER A 119 26.65 28.52 2.81
N LYS A 120 26.72 27.21 3.01
CA LYS A 120 27.75 26.56 3.82
C LYS A 120 28.26 25.32 3.11
N MET A 121 29.58 25.15 3.09
CA MET A 121 30.20 23.88 2.72
C MET A 121 30.46 23.08 3.99
N GLN A 122 29.80 21.94 4.14
CA GLN A 122 29.98 21.03 5.25
C GLN A 122 30.80 19.81 4.81
N GLU A 123 31.84 19.47 5.57
CA GLU A 123 32.58 18.24 5.35
C GLU A 123 31.86 17.05 5.98
N LEU A 124 31.86 15.91 5.27
CA LEU A 124 31.45 14.62 5.81
C LEU A 124 32.58 14.07 6.70
N ARG A 125 32.21 13.28 7.71
CA ARG A 125 33.17 12.69 8.66
C ARG A 125 34.24 11.89 7.93
N GLU A 126 33.80 11.09 6.96
CA GLU A 126 34.66 10.27 6.13
C GLU A 126 34.28 10.45 4.66
N MET A 127 35.16 10.01 3.76
CA MET A 127 34.79 9.86 2.36
C MET A 127 33.78 8.71 2.28
N LYS A 128 32.61 8.93 1.68
CA LYS A 128 31.62 7.87 1.52
C LYS A 128 31.52 7.44 0.06
N LYS A 129 31.73 6.15 -0.17
CA LYS A 129 31.63 5.54 -1.49
C LYS A 129 30.18 5.55 -1.97
N VAL A 130 29.97 5.92 -3.22
CA VAL A 130 28.67 5.99 -3.90
C VAL A 130 28.73 5.13 -5.17
N LYS A 131 27.65 4.42 -5.48
CA LYS A 131 27.57 3.59 -6.70
C LYS A 131 27.26 4.44 -7.93
N ASN A 132 26.19 5.25 -7.86
CA ASN A 132 25.78 6.12 -8.95
C ASN A 132 25.62 7.56 -8.48
N ARG A 133 26.48 8.44 -8.97
CA ARG A 133 26.44 9.89 -8.70
C ARG A 133 25.08 10.52 -8.98
N SER A 134 24.41 10.10 -10.07
CA SER A 134 23.15 10.70 -10.52
C SER A 134 21.97 10.38 -9.61
N ASP A 135 22.09 9.31 -8.80
CA ASP A 135 21.07 8.85 -7.87
C ASP A 135 21.29 9.40 -6.45
N VAL A 136 22.30 10.27 -6.26
CA VAL A 136 22.60 10.89 -4.97
C VAL A 136 21.94 12.26 -4.84
N PHE A 137 21.26 12.45 -3.72
CA PHE A 137 20.64 13.71 -3.35
C PHE A 137 20.74 13.93 -1.83
N ILE A 138 20.42 15.16 -1.41
CA ILE A 138 20.44 15.54 0.00
C ILE A 138 19.00 15.68 0.50
N GLN A 139 18.68 15.00 1.59
CA GLN A 139 17.44 15.20 2.32
C GLN A 139 17.69 15.98 3.60
N PHE A 140 16.87 17.00 3.84
CA PHE A 140 16.97 17.83 5.04
C PHE A 140 15.92 17.44 6.08
N HIS A 141 16.32 17.40 7.34
CA HIS A 141 15.46 17.13 8.49
C HIS A 141 15.81 18.08 9.63
N ASN A 142 14.92 18.21 10.62
CA ASN A 142 15.17 18.98 11.85
C ASN A 142 15.64 20.41 11.58
N ILE A 143 15.01 21.10 10.63
CA ILE A 143 15.38 22.47 10.24
C ILE A 143 14.81 23.43 11.27
N ASP A 144 15.67 24.14 11.98
CA ASP A 144 15.34 25.18 12.92
C ASP A 144 16.15 26.45 12.66
N VAL A 145 15.59 27.60 13.04
CA VAL A 145 16.27 28.90 12.92
C VAL A 145 15.94 29.75 14.13
N ASP A 146 16.99 30.07 14.89
CA ASP A 146 16.93 31.04 15.98
C ASP A 146 17.47 32.39 15.49
N VAL A 147 16.87 33.49 15.95
CA VAL A 147 17.32 34.84 15.58
C VAL A 147 17.46 35.67 16.85
N ASN A 148 18.69 36.13 17.09
CA ASN A 148 18.99 37.12 18.11
C ASN A 148 19.12 38.50 17.46
N TRP A 149 18.71 39.56 18.16
CA TRP A 149 18.71 40.90 17.58
C TRP A 149 19.03 42.00 18.59
N GLU A 150 19.56 43.11 18.06
CA GLU A 150 19.84 44.32 18.80
C GLU A 150 19.47 45.56 17.97
N LEU A 151 18.61 46.42 18.52
CA LEU A 151 18.26 47.70 17.90
C LEU A 151 19.34 48.75 18.22
N GLN A 152 20.38 48.81 17.39
CA GLN A 152 21.52 49.71 17.58
C GLN A 152 21.13 51.19 17.52
N ARG A 153 20.16 51.54 16.67
CA ARG A 153 19.57 52.89 16.54
C ARG A 153 18.10 52.74 16.16
N ALA A 154 17.31 53.79 16.30
CA ALA A 154 15.86 53.79 16.01
C ALA A 154 15.46 53.14 14.67
N CYS A 155 16.30 53.15 13.63
CA CYS A 155 16.03 52.42 12.38
C CYS A 155 17.08 51.37 12.01
N ARG A 156 18.13 51.12 12.81
CA ARG A 156 19.22 50.21 12.46
C ARG A 156 19.19 48.98 13.37
N LEU A 157 18.81 47.85 12.79
CA LEU A 157 18.63 46.59 13.49
C LEU A 157 19.75 45.62 13.11
N HIS A 158 20.55 45.21 14.09
CA HIS A 158 21.55 44.16 13.96
C HIS A 158 20.94 42.82 14.37
N GLN A 159 21.25 41.76 13.63
CA GLN A 159 20.64 40.44 13.81
C GLN A 159 21.67 39.34 13.57
N THR A 160 21.63 38.32 14.40
CA THR A 160 22.42 37.09 14.27
C THR A 160 21.44 35.92 14.20
N ALA A 161 21.34 35.29 13.04
CA ALA A 161 20.52 34.11 12.84
C ALA A 161 21.37 32.83 12.94
N VAL A 162 20.95 31.86 13.73
CA VAL A 162 21.58 30.54 13.86
C VAL A 162 20.65 29.50 13.25
N ILE A 163 21.10 28.87 12.17
CA ILE A 163 20.37 27.81 11.48
C ILE A 163 20.91 26.48 11.96
N GLN A 164 20.04 25.57 12.38
CA GLN A 164 20.38 24.19 12.74
C GLN A 164 19.57 23.24 11.86
N LEU A 165 20.24 22.29 11.20
CA LEU A 165 19.57 21.28 10.37
C LEU A 165 20.38 20.00 10.26
N THR A 166 19.70 18.88 10.01
CA THR A 166 20.34 17.60 9.67
C THR A 166 20.29 17.39 8.15
N ALA A 167 21.44 17.32 7.49
CA ALA A 167 21.56 16.95 6.09
C ALA A 167 21.90 15.47 5.96
N LYS A 168 21.03 14.70 5.30
CA LYS A 168 21.24 13.28 4.98
C LYS A 168 21.68 13.14 3.53
N LEU A 169 22.86 12.57 3.32
CA LEU A 169 23.31 12.11 2.01
C LEU A 169 22.61 10.80 1.68
N VAL A 170 21.78 10.79 0.65
CA VAL A 170 20.93 9.66 0.27
C VAL A 170 21.25 9.24 -1.15
N GLU A 171 21.32 7.93 -1.39
CA GLU A 171 21.43 7.35 -2.72
C GLU A 171 20.25 6.43 -2.97
N ASP A 172 19.57 6.65 -4.10
CA ASP A 172 18.56 5.72 -4.60
C ASP A 172 19.24 4.45 -5.12
N GLN A 173 19.03 3.32 -4.44
CA GLN A 173 19.61 2.03 -4.84
C GLN A 173 18.54 1.04 -5.28
N GLN A 174 18.83 0.29 -6.34
CA GLN A 174 18.10 -0.92 -6.69
C GLN A 174 18.68 -2.09 -5.90
N ILE A 175 17.84 -2.76 -5.10
CA ILE A 175 18.23 -3.93 -4.31
C ILE A 175 17.23 -5.05 -4.54
N TYR A 176 17.72 -6.27 -4.53
CA TYR A 176 16.88 -7.45 -4.46
C TYR A 176 16.51 -7.70 -2.99
N VAL A 177 15.23 -7.70 -2.69
CA VAL A 177 14.72 -8.12 -1.38
C VAL A 177 14.03 -9.46 -1.50
N GLN A 178 14.27 -10.32 -0.51
CA GLN A 178 13.48 -11.53 -0.33
C GLN A 178 12.16 -11.15 0.30
N THR A 179 11.06 -11.36 -0.41
CA THR A 179 9.72 -11.20 0.17
C THR A 179 9.35 -12.48 0.89
N CYS A 180 9.09 -12.39 2.20
CA CYS A 180 8.52 -13.51 2.94
C CYS A 180 7.02 -13.58 2.66
N PRO A 181 6.42 -14.77 2.49
CA PRO A 181 4.97 -14.90 2.54
C PRO A 181 4.46 -14.36 3.88
N SER A 182 3.37 -13.58 3.84
CA SER A 182 2.70 -13.11 5.07
C SER A 182 2.45 -14.29 6.00
N PRO A 183 2.63 -14.16 7.34
CA PRO A 183 2.36 -15.25 8.27
C PRO A 183 0.99 -15.83 7.95
N LYS A 184 0.97 -17.16 7.67
CA LYS A 184 -0.15 -17.95 7.14
C LYS A 184 -1.32 -18.02 8.13
N VAL A 185 -1.79 -16.92 8.69
CA VAL A 185 -2.98 -16.87 9.55
C VAL A 185 -4.20 -16.85 8.63
N CYS A 186 -5.23 -17.63 8.96
CA CYS A 186 -6.51 -17.54 8.25
C CYS A 186 -7.02 -16.10 8.34
N PRO A 187 -7.14 -15.37 7.22
CA PRO A 187 -7.65 -14.01 7.28
C PRO A 187 -9.12 -14.06 7.74
N PRO A 188 -9.58 -13.11 8.57
CA PRO A 188 -10.95 -13.09 9.06
C PRO A 188 -11.94 -12.71 7.95
N GLY A 189 -13.12 -13.34 7.94
CA GLY A 189 -14.23 -13.01 7.05
C GLY A 189 -14.30 -13.81 5.75
N ASN A 190 -15.30 -13.46 4.93
CA ASN A 190 -15.58 -14.09 3.64
C ASN A 190 -14.46 -13.81 2.62
N ARG A 191 -14.02 -14.84 1.90
CA ARG A 191 -13.07 -14.72 0.79
C ARG A 191 -13.73 -14.25 -0.51
N LEU A 192 -15.04 -14.42 -0.64
CA LEU A 192 -15.79 -14.08 -1.84
C LEU A 192 -16.17 -12.60 -1.85
N ARG A 193 -16.18 -12.01 -3.04
CA ARG A 193 -16.81 -10.71 -3.31
C ARG A 193 -18.29 -10.92 -3.54
N ASP A 194 -19.13 -10.07 -2.95
CA ASP A 194 -20.58 -10.11 -3.14
C ASP A 194 -21.17 -11.51 -2.90
N GLY A 195 -20.85 -12.09 -1.74
CA GLY A 195 -21.34 -13.41 -1.35
C GLY A 195 -22.87 -13.48 -1.23
N GLY A 196 -23.51 -12.37 -0.87
CA GLY A 196 -24.97 -12.22 -0.86
C GLY A 196 -25.59 -11.98 -2.24
N LEU A 197 -24.80 -11.96 -3.34
CA LEU A 197 -25.32 -11.89 -4.71
C LEU A 197 -26.24 -10.67 -4.98
N GLU A 198 -25.88 -9.50 -4.46
CA GLU A 198 -26.71 -8.29 -4.51
C GLU A 198 -26.40 -7.39 -5.72
N HIS A 199 -25.24 -7.55 -6.36
CA HIS A 199 -24.77 -6.63 -7.39
C HIS A 199 -24.87 -7.24 -8.79
N TRP A 200 -25.79 -6.69 -9.59
CA TRP A 200 -26.09 -7.14 -10.96
C TRP A 200 -25.99 -5.98 -11.94
N ALA A 201 -25.34 -6.21 -13.09
CA ALA A 201 -25.31 -5.23 -14.18
C ALA A 201 -26.66 -5.18 -14.91
N ASP A 202 -27.30 -6.34 -15.03
CA ASP A 202 -28.67 -6.57 -15.46
C ASP A 202 -29.17 -7.90 -14.86
N PRO A 203 -30.45 -8.30 -15.03
CA PRO A 203 -31.00 -9.49 -14.39
C PRO A 203 -30.33 -10.84 -14.73
N PHE A 204 -29.37 -10.90 -15.66
CA PHE A 204 -28.71 -12.13 -16.09
C PHE A 204 -27.20 -12.13 -15.79
N HIS A 205 -26.63 -10.97 -15.47
CA HIS A 205 -25.18 -10.77 -15.34
C HIS A 205 -24.80 -10.21 -13.96
N PRO A 206 -24.41 -11.07 -13.00
CA PRO A 206 -23.88 -10.61 -11.72
C PRO A 206 -22.50 -9.96 -11.90
N VAL A 207 -22.21 -8.90 -11.16
CA VAL A 207 -21.01 -8.06 -11.37
C VAL A 207 -19.72 -8.78 -10.97
N PHE A 208 -19.77 -9.56 -9.88
CA PHE A 208 -18.58 -10.18 -9.29
C PHE A 208 -18.47 -11.69 -9.55
N TRP A 209 -19.49 -12.27 -10.18
CA TRP A 209 -19.60 -13.71 -10.44
C TRP A 209 -19.71 -13.95 -11.95
N GLY A 210 -19.09 -15.03 -12.42
CA GLY A 210 -19.38 -15.58 -13.74
C GLY A 210 -20.65 -16.42 -13.68
N SER A 211 -21.51 -16.31 -14.70
CA SER A 211 -22.75 -17.06 -14.76
C SER A 211 -23.03 -17.64 -16.15
N SER A 212 -23.82 -18.72 -16.18
CA SER A 212 -24.44 -19.29 -17.37
C SER A 212 -25.76 -19.95 -16.98
N ASN A 213 -26.85 -19.67 -17.71
CA ASN A 213 -28.21 -20.12 -17.35
C ASN A 213 -28.57 -19.76 -15.90
N VAL A 214 -28.36 -18.49 -15.55
CA VAL A 214 -28.66 -17.90 -14.24
C VAL A 214 -29.46 -16.63 -14.45
N GLN A 215 -30.42 -16.38 -13.58
CA GLN A 215 -31.17 -15.14 -13.51
C GLN A 215 -31.22 -14.62 -12.06
N GLN A 216 -31.26 -13.32 -11.90
CA GLN A 216 -31.54 -12.65 -10.64
C GLN A 216 -32.97 -12.96 -10.17
N THR A 217 -33.13 -13.21 -8.87
CA THR A 217 -34.44 -13.43 -8.24
C THR A 217 -34.60 -12.58 -6.99
N THR A 218 -35.83 -12.21 -6.65
CA THR A 218 -36.17 -11.47 -5.43
C THR A 218 -36.69 -12.39 -4.32
N PHE A 219 -36.74 -13.70 -4.57
CA PHE A 219 -36.92 -14.69 -3.51
C PHE A 219 -35.54 -14.89 -2.86
N THR A 220 -35.33 -14.26 -1.71
CA THR A 220 -34.02 -14.20 -1.06
C THR A 220 -34.05 -14.79 0.34
N HIS A 221 -32.89 -15.21 0.81
CA HIS A 221 -32.66 -15.52 2.21
C HIS A 221 -32.33 -14.23 2.98
N SER A 222 -31.49 -13.36 2.40
CA SER A 222 -31.22 -12.04 2.93
C SER A 222 -31.07 -11.00 1.80
N GLY A 223 -31.00 -9.72 2.14
CA GLY A 223 -30.85 -8.66 1.14
C GLY A 223 -32.01 -8.54 0.15
N SER A 224 -31.73 -8.07 -1.06
CA SER A 224 -32.74 -7.76 -2.10
C SER A 224 -32.71 -8.75 -3.25
N PHE A 225 -31.58 -9.41 -3.51
CA PHE A 225 -31.42 -10.28 -4.67
C PHE A 225 -30.66 -11.57 -4.36
N ALA A 226 -31.01 -12.63 -5.08
CA ALA A 226 -30.30 -13.90 -5.07
C ALA A 226 -30.10 -14.40 -6.52
N ALA A 227 -29.35 -15.49 -6.70
CA ALA A 227 -29.13 -16.10 -8.01
C ALA A 227 -29.96 -17.37 -8.20
N GLU A 228 -30.69 -17.47 -9.31
CA GLU A 228 -31.48 -18.64 -9.69
C GLU A 228 -30.85 -19.35 -10.90
N LEU A 229 -30.35 -20.56 -10.68
CA LEU A 229 -29.73 -21.41 -11.68
C LEU A 229 -30.80 -22.28 -12.37
N GLY A 230 -30.73 -22.37 -13.69
CA GLY A 230 -31.73 -23.06 -14.50
C GLY A 230 -32.89 -22.17 -14.97
N ALA A 231 -32.93 -20.90 -14.55
CA ALA A 231 -34.05 -19.99 -14.81
C ALA A 231 -34.28 -19.68 -16.30
N LEU A 232 -33.22 -19.62 -17.12
CA LEU A 232 -33.37 -19.35 -18.56
C LEU A 232 -33.87 -20.59 -19.30
N ASN A 233 -33.40 -21.77 -18.89
CA ASN A 233 -33.87 -23.05 -19.40
C ASN A 233 -33.60 -24.17 -18.37
N PRO A 234 -34.64 -24.73 -17.72
CA PRO A 234 -34.46 -25.74 -16.66
C PRO A 234 -33.98 -27.09 -17.19
N VAL A 235 -33.90 -27.28 -18.51
CA VAL A 235 -33.41 -28.52 -19.15
C VAL A 235 -31.93 -28.39 -19.55
N LEU A 236 -31.33 -27.20 -19.46
CA LEU A 236 -29.91 -26.97 -19.76
C LEU A 236 -29.07 -26.83 -18.48
N PRO A 237 -27.79 -27.24 -18.51
CA PRO A 237 -26.89 -26.98 -17.40
C PRO A 237 -26.76 -25.49 -17.10
N GLY A 238 -26.57 -25.15 -15.83
CA GLY A 238 -26.30 -23.79 -15.38
C GLY A 238 -25.08 -23.74 -14.47
N SER A 239 -24.40 -22.61 -14.42
CA SER A 239 -23.26 -22.42 -13.55
C SER A 239 -23.20 -21.00 -12.98
N LEU A 240 -22.76 -20.92 -11.73
CA LEU A 240 -22.43 -19.68 -11.03
C LEU A 240 -21.07 -19.87 -10.36
N PHE A 241 -20.09 -19.01 -10.66
CA PHE A 241 -18.74 -19.21 -10.16
C PHE A 241 -17.97 -17.91 -9.90
N GLN A 242 -17.01 -17.96 -8.98
CA GLN A 242 -16.11 -16.86 -8.71
C GLN A 242 -14.69 -17.37 -8.44
N MET A 243 -13.72 -16.75 -9.11
CA MET A 243 -12.30 -16.93 -8.83
C MET A 243 -11.85 -15.96 -7.73
N VAL A 244 -11.14 -16.50 -6.72
CA VAL A 244 -10.57 -15.76 -5.61
C VAL A 244 -9.07 -16.04 -5.50
N SER A 245 -8.26 -15.01 -5.63
CA SER A 245 -6.80 -15.08 -5.43
C SER A 245 -6.32 -14.38 -4.17
N HIS A 246 -7.13 -13.49 -3.58
CA HIS A 246 -6.75 -12.74 -2.39
C HIS A 246 -7.14 -13.47 -1.10
N GLY A 247 -6.20 -13.62 -0.17
CA GLY A 247 -6.45 -14.23 1.14
C GLY A 247 -6.62 -15.76 1.10
N ILE A 248 -6.25 -16.42 0.00
CA ILE A 248 -6.08 -17.87 -0.04
C ILE A 248 -4.72 -18.23 0.55
N VAL A 249 -4.70 -19.17 1.49
CA VAL A 249 -3.55 -19.58 2.28
C VAL A 249 -3.40 -21.09 2.17
N GLY A 250 -2.21 -21.55 1.76
CA GLY A 250 -1.89 -22.98 1.70
C GLY A 250 -1.75 -23.62 3.09
N GLY A 251 -1.95 -24.93 3.18
CA GLY A 251 -1.91 -25.68 4.44
C GLY A 251 -3.12 -25.43 5.35
N ARG A 252 -4.27 -25.03 4.78
CA ARG A 252 -5.48 -24.67 5.53
C ARG A 252 -6.69 -25.44 5.01
N GLN A 253 -7.71 -25.58 5.86
CA GLN A 253 -9.03 -26.00 5.40
C GLN A 253 -9.87 -24.76 5.09
N TYR A 254 -10.81 -24.91 4.16
CA TYR A 254 -11.81 -23.89 3.88
C TYR A 254 -13.19 -24.45 4.15
N ARG A 255 -14.08 -23.59 4.62
CA ARG A 255 -15.49 -23.90 4.81
C ARG A 255 -16.31 -23.05 3.86
N LEU A 256 -17.02 -23.68 2.94
CA LEU A 256 -18.02 -23.03 2.11
C LEU A 256 -19.39 -23.24 2.76
N THR A 257 -20.09 -22.15 3.01
CA THR A 257 -21.47 -22.13 3.51
C THR A 257 -22.31 -21.33 2.54
N PHE A 258 -23.52 -21.80 2.23
CA PHE A 258 -24.46 -21.10 1.36
C PHE A 258 -25.89 -21.51 1.68
N TRP A 259 -26.84 -20.70 1.27
CA TRP A 259 -28.26 -20.99 1.36
C TRP A 259 -28.81 -21.39 0.00
N VAL A 260 -29.60 -22.45 -0.04
CA VAL A 260 -30.22 -22.97 -1.26
C VAL A 260 -31.71 -23.24 -1.07
N ALA A 261 -32.50 -22.94 -2.09
CA ALA A 261 -33.92 -23.27 -2.17
C ALA A 261 -34.26 -23.79 -3.57
N GLU A 262 -35.28 -24.64 -3.68
CA GLU A 262 -35.82 -25.07 -4.97
C GLU A 262 -37.00 -24.18 -5.40
N ASP A 263 -37.10 -23.88 -6.70
CA ASP A 263 -38.32 -23.30 -7.27
C ASP A 263 -39.16 -24.35 -7.99
N VAL A 264 -40.44 -24.40 -7.66
CA VAL A 264 -41.37 -25.38 -8.19
C VAL A 264 -42.16 -24.78 -9.35
N LEU A 265 -41.61 -24.89 -10.56
CA LEU A 265 -42.23 -24.36 -11.79
C LEU A 265 -43.09 -25.38 -12.54
N GLY A 266 -43.02 -26.68 -12.20
CA GLY A 266 -43.72 -27.72 -12.97
C GLY A 266 -43.90 -29.08 -12.28
N GLN A 267 -43.77 -29.16 -10.95
CA GLN A 267 -43.97 -30.36 -10.11
C GLN A 267 -42.94 -31.50 -10.30
N ASN A 268 -41.98 -31.41 -11.22
CA ASN A 268 -40.94 -32.42 -11.41
C ASN A 268 -39.52 -31.86 -11.20
N GLY A 269 -39.07 -31.86 -9.95
CA GLY A 269 -37.68 -31.63 -9.58
C GLY A 269 -36.82 -32.85 -9.92
N ASN A 270 -36.00 -32.72 -10.97
CA ASN A 270 -35.09 -33.77 -11.40
C ASN A 270 -33.74 -33.18 -11.81
N PHE A 271 -33.06 -32.56 -10.87
CA PHE A 271 -31.73 -32.00 -11.06
C PHE A 271 -30.79 -32.33 -9.89
N SER A 272 -29.51 -32.13 -10.14
CA SER A 272 -28.44 -32.16 -9.14
C SER A 272 -27.75 -30.79 -9.11
N LEU A 273 -27.48 -30.27 -7.91
CA LEU A 273 -26.67 -29.07 -7.69
C LEU A 273 -25.32 -29.48 -7.10
N ASN A 274 -24.25 -29.21 -7.84
CA ASN A 274 -22.88 -29.47 -7.40
C ASN A 274 -22.25 -28.18 -6.89
N ALA A 275 -21.93 -28.10 -5.60
CA ALA A 275 -21.14 -27.03 -5.00
C ALA A 275 -19.69 -27.49 -4.86
N GLU A 276 -18.76 -26.70 -5.38
CA GLU A 276 -17.34 -27.04 -5.45
C GLU A 276 -16.46 -25.86 -5.04
N VAL A 277 -15.38 -26.17 -4.32
CA VAL A 277 -14.24 -25.27 -4.10
C VAL A 277 -13.01 -25.93 -4.72
N VAL A 278 -12.52 -25.37 -5.82
CA VAL A 278 -11.38 -25.90 -6.58
C VAL A 278 -10.16 -25.03 -6.33
N PHE A 279 -9.05 -25.61 -5.91
CA PHE A 279 -7.82 -24.88 -5.59
C PHE A 279 -6.79 -24.99 -6.71
N PHE A 280 -6.08 -23.90 -6.99
CA PHE A 280 -5.06 -23.82 -8.02
C PHE A 280 -3.74 -23.28 -7.48
N ASP A 281 -2.63 -23.76 -8.03
CA ASP A 281 -1.30 -23.19 -7.80
C ASP A 281 -1.07 -21.90 -8.61
N GLN A 282 0.14 -21.33 -8.53
CA GLN A 282 0.49 -20.11 -9.26
C GLN A 282 0.55 -20.29 -10.79
N SER A 283 0.66 -21.53 -11.27
CA SER A 283 0.70 -21.87 -12.69
C SER A 283 -0.71 -22.14 -13.25
N GLY A 284 -1.75 -22.09 -12.41
CA GLY A 284 -3.13 -22.41 -12.77
C GLY A 284 -3.43 -23.91 -12.79
N VAL A 285 -2.55 -24.74 -12.21
CA VAL A 285 -2.78 -26.20 -12.10
C VAL A 285 -3.67 -26.46 -10.90
N GLN A 286 -4.69 -27.31 -11.09
CA GLN A 286 -5.56 -27.74 -9.99
C GLN A 286 -4.77 -28.61 -9.00
N VAL A 287 -4.76 -28.20 -7.73
CA VAL A 287 -4.02 -28.85 -6.64
C VAL A 287 -4.92 -29.38 -5.53
N GLY A 288 -6.22 -29.10 -5.57
CA GLY A 288 -7.18 -29.64 -4.61
C GLY A 288 -8.63 -29.34 -4.98
N ILE A 289 -9.56 -30.09 -4.39
CA ILE A 289 -11.00 -29.87 -4.55
C ILE A 289 -11.75 -30.32 -3.30
N GLY A 290 -12.73 -29.53 -2.87
CA GLY A 290 -13.80 -29.95 -1.96
C GLY A 290 -15.13 -29.80 -2.66
N SER A 291 -16.01 -30.80 -2.58
CA SER A 291 -17.28 -30.78 -3.29
C SER A 291 -18.41 -31.40 -2.47
N GLN A 292 -19.63 -30.94 -2.73
CA GLN A 292 -20.87 -31.48 -2.21
C GLN A 292 -21.90 -31.48 -3.34
N THR A 293 -22.51 -32.63 -3.59
CA THR A 293 -23.65 -32.76 -4.51
C THR A 293 -24.93 -32.82 -3.71
N LEU A 294 -25.92 -32.03 -4.13
CA LEU A 294 -27.27 -32.01 -3.58
C LEU A 294 -28.21 -32.50 -4.69
N SER A 295 -29.07 -33.47 -4.37
CA SER A 295 -30.21 -33.77 -5.25
C SER A 295 -31.32 -32.76 -5.00
N SER A 296 -32.15 -32.51 -6.01
CA SER A 296 -33.43 -31.80 -5.88
C SER A 296 -34.23 -32.25 -4.65
N ALA A 297 -34.40 -33.56 -4.45
CA ALA A 297 -35.09 -34.12 -3.28
C ALA A 297 -34.50 -33.75 -1.90
N SER A 298 -33.25 -33.26 -1.83
CA SER A 298 -32.59 -32.80 -0.60
C SER A 298 -32.68 -31.28 -0.39
N ILE A 299 -33.22 -30.54 -1.37
CA ILE A 299 -33.39 -29.10 -1.34
C ILE A 299 -34.88 -28.82 -1.08
N PRO A 300 -35.24 -28.08 -0.03
CA PRO A 300 -36.64 -27.77 0.25
C PRO A 300 -37.28 -26.89 -0.82
N ASP A 301 -38.54 -27.19 -1.12
CA ASP A 301 -39.38 -26.37 -2.00
C ASP A 301 -39.72 -25.04 -1.33
N GLY A 302 -39.43 -23.93 -2.01
CA GLY A 302 -39.92 -22.60 -1.62
C GLY A 302 -39.44 -22.13 -0.24
N ALA A 303 -38.38 -22.72 0.32
CA ALA A 303 -37.75 -22.31 1.56
C ALA A 303 -36.23 -22.56 1.49
N TYR A 304 -35.46 -21.60 2.02
CA TYR A 304 -34.01 -21.73 2.07
C TYR A 304 -33.56 -22.69 3.16
N THR A 305 -32.60 -23.55 2.81
CA THR A 305 -31.82 -24.35 3.77
C THR A 305 -30.34 -24.05 3.64
N GLN A 306 -29.63 -24.10 4.76
CA GLN A 306 -28.20 -23.89 4.78
C GLN A 306 -27.46 -25.18 4.45
N VAL A 307 -26.46 -25.07 3.57
CA VAL A 307 -25.54 -26.15 3.25
C VAL A 307 -24.13 -25.71 3.59
N GLN A 308 -23.36 -26.61 4.19
CA GLN A 308 -21.98 -26.39 4.57
C GLN A 308 -21.11 -27.54 4.07
N LEU A 309 -20.01 -27.22 3.38
CA LEU A 309 -18.96 -28.18 3.04
C LEU A 309 -17.60 -27.68 3.57
N THR A 310 -16.81 -28.60 4.11
CA THR A 310 -15.43 -28.33 4.52
C THR A 310 -14.49 -29.01 3.54
N THR A 311 -13.55 -28.26 2.98
CA THR A 311 -12.57 -28.78 2.03
C THR A 311 -11.51 -29.62 2.75
N PRO A 312 -10.81 -30.50 2.03
CA PRO A 312 -9.54 -31.05 2.51
C PRO A 312 -8.54 -29.93 2.85
N VAL A 313 -7.52 -30.27 3.65
CA VAL A 313 -6.38 -29.36 3.88
C VAL A 313 -5.70 -29.09 2.54
N THR A 314 -5.54 -27.82 2.20
CA THR A 314 -4.87 -27.39 0.98
C THR A 314 -3.36 -27.65 1.03
N ASP A 315 -2.75 -27.89 -0.13
CA ASP A 315 -1.29 -27.92 -0.26
C ASP A 315 -0.69 -26.55 0.12
N ALA A 316 0.58 -26.52 0.51
CA ALA A 316 1.34 -25.31 0.80
C ALA A 316 1.48 -24.39 -0.43
N ASN A 317 1.38 -24.92 -1.66
CA ASN A 317 1.56 -24.17 -2.91
C ASN A 317 0.28 -23.53 -3.48
N VAL A 318 -0.87 -23.63 -2.79
CA VAL A 318 -2.11 -23.01 -3.26
C VAL A 318 -1.99 -21.50 -3.39
N ALA A 319 -2.45 -20.96 -4.51
CA ALA A 319 -2.44 -19.53 -4.82
C ALA A 319 -3.84 -18.94 -5.02
N SER A 320 -4.81 -19.74 -5.48
CA SER A 320 -6.18 -19.27 -5.72
C SER A 320 -7.21 -20.39 -5.52
N ALA A 321 -8.48 -20.00 -5.39
CA ALA A 321 -9.61 -20.90 -5.27
C ALA A 321 -10.76 -20.43 -6.19
N MET A 322 -11.47 -21.38 -6.79
CA MET A 322 -12.73 -21.17 -7.49
C MET A 322 -13.86 -21.72 -6.64
N VAL A 323 -14.85 -20.91 -6.31
CA VAL A 323 -16.14 -21.41 -5.85
C VAL A 323 -17.04 -21.55 -7.06
N ARG A 324 -17.63 -22.73 -7.25
CA ARG A 324 -18.51 -23.03 -8.39
C ARG A 324 -19.74 -23.79 -7.92
N PHE A 325 -20.90 -23.33 -8.38
CA PHE A 325 -22.15 -24.05 -8.34
C PHE A 325 -22.49 -24.50 -9.77
N SER A 326 -22.80 -25.77 -9.94
CA SER A 326 -23.20 -26.35 -11.23
C SER A 326 -24.56 -27.00 -11.10
N PHE A 327 -25.56 -26.44 -11.76
CA PHE A 327 -26.89 -27.01 -11.92
C PHE A 327 -26.88 -28.00 -13.08
N VAL A 328 -27.21 -29.26 -12.80
CA VAL A 328 -27.20 -30.36 -13.77
C VAL A 328 -28.61 -30.97 -13.83
N PRO A 329 -29.44 -30.57 -14.79
CA PRO A 329 -30.77 -31.14 -14.94
C PRO A 329 -30.70 -32.53 -15.58
N ALA A 330 -31.60 -33.41 -15.16
CA ALA A 330 -31.89 -34.66 -15.83
C ALA A 330 -33.15 -34.55 -16.69
N ALA A 331 -33.44 -35.59 -17.45
CA ALA A 331 -34.57 -35.61 -18.38
C ALA A 331 -35.90 -35.32 -17.64
N GLY A 332 -36.68 -34.39 -18.19
CA GLY A 332 -37.99 -34.01 -17.65
C GLY A 332 -37.94 -33.03 -16.47
N ASN A 333 -36.78 -32.49 -16.11
CA ASN A 333 -36.68 -31.46 -15.08
C ASN A 333 -37.45 -30.18 -15.48
N THR A 334 -38.24 -29.66 -14.54
CA THR A 334 -38.92 -28.37 -14.69
C THR A 334 -38.50 -27.33 -13.67
N ASN A 335 -37.81 -27.74 -12.61
CA ASN A 335 -37.52 -26.91 -11.44
C ASN A 335 -36.12 -26.29 -11.52
N THR A 336 -35.89 -25.25 -10.72
CA THR A 336 -34.64 -24.48 -10.69
C THR A 336 -34.10 -24.40 -9.26
N ALA A 337 -32.86 -23.96 -9.11
CA ALA A 337 -32.22 -23.83 -7.79
C ALA A 337 -31.82 -22.39 -7.53
N LYS A 338 -32.25 -21.84 -6.40
CA LYS A 338 -31.88 -20.50 -5.91
C LYS A 338 -30.73 -20.61 -4.93
N ILE A 339 -29.75 -19.72 -5.03
CA ILE A 339 -28.56 -19.66 -4.18
C ILE A 339 -28.43 -18.25 -3.62
N ASP A 340 -28.13 -18.17 -2.33
CA ASP A 340 -27.94 -16.92 -1.61
C ASP A 340 -26.89 -17.07 -0.49
N ASP A 341 -26.38 -15.94 0.02
CA ASP A 341 -25.50 -15.85 1.19
C ASP A 341 -24.31 -16.82 1.18
N VAL A 342 -23.53 -16.75 0.11
CA VAL A 342 -22.36 -17.59 -0.11
C VAL A 342 -21.14 -17.06 0.65
N VAL A 343 -20.63 -17.88 1.56
CA VAL A 343 -19.48 -17.57 2.42
C VAL A 343 -18.41 -18.64 2.26
N LEU A 344 -17.20 -18.23 1.84
CA LEU A 344 -16.01 -19.05 1.89
C LEU A 344 -15.08 -18.53 2.99
N GLU A 345 -14.84 -19.33 4.03
CA GLU A 345 -13.99 -18.96 5.16
C GLU A 345 -12.77 -19.86 5.27
N CYS A 346 -11.64 -19.31 5.70
CA CYS A 346 -10.47 -20.10 6.08
C CYS A 346 -10.66 -20.63 7.50
N VAL A 347 -10.55 -21.94 7.67
CA VAL A 347 -10.68 -22.61 8.97
C VAL A 347 -9.29 -22.74 9.60
N PRO A 348 -9.06 -22.13 10.78
CA PRO A 348 -7.81 -22.35 11.50
C PRO A 348 -7.72 -23.83 11.89
N LEU A 349 -6.56 -24.45 11.65
CA LEU A 349 -6.30 -25.78 12.18
C LEU A 349 -6.29 -25.66 13.71
N SER A 350 -7.22 -26.33 14.39
CA SER A 350 -7.16 -26.47 15.84
C SER A 350 -5.83 -27.13 16.19
N ASN A 351 -5.03 -26.48 17.02
CA ASN A 351 -3.79 -27.05 17.55
C ASN A 351 -4.13 -28.41 18.17
N LEU A 352 -3.54 -29.48 17.63
CA LEU A 352 -3.36 -30.73 18.38
C LEU A 352 -2.31 -30.50 19.46
#